data_AF-A0A6L7MV99-F1
#
_entry.id   AF-A0A6L7MV99-F1
#
_cell.length_a   1.000
_cell.length_b   1.000
_cell.length_c   1.000
_cell.angle_alpha   90.00
_cell.angle_beta   90.00
_cell.angle_gamma   90.00
#
_symmetry.space_group_name_H-M   'P 1'
#
loop_
_entity.id
_entity.type
_entity.pdbx_description
1 polymer ?
#
loop_
_entity_poly.entity_id
_entity_poly.type
_entity_poly.pdbx_seq_one_letter_code
_entity_poly.pdbx_strand_id
1 'polypeptide(L)' 'TYERYCFSCHQAGVAGAPKFGDPESWEGRLAKGRKTMLDNVVVGMPPAMPAKGLCNACDEQRLEDAMDYLLGSLR' A
#
# COMPACT_ATOMS: atom_id res chain seq x y z
N THR A 1 -4.55 -8.86 5.88
CA THR A 1 -3.20 -8.49 5.40
C THR A 1 -2.79 -7.11 5.90
N TYR A 2 -3.61 -6.09 5.69
CA TYR A 2 -3.32 -4.71 6.11
C TYR A 2 -2.83 -4.57 7.56
N GLU A 3 -3.64 -4.99 8.54
CA GLU A 3 -3.35 -4.80 9.98
C GLU A 3 -2.02 -5.41 10.41
N ARG A 4 -1.64 -6.55 9.83
CA ARG A 4 -0.44 -7.29 10.22
C ARG A 4 0.84 -6.75 9.58
N TYR A 5 0.77 -6.26 8.35
CA TYR A 5 1.97 -5.98 7.55
C TYR A 5 2.07 -4.54 7.06
N CYS A 6 0.94 -3.91 6.70
CA CYS A 6 0.91 -2.61 6.05
C CYS A 6 0.66 -1.46 7.05
N PHE A 7 -0.10 -1.74 8.12
CA PHE A 7 -0.54 -0.75 9.11
C PHE A 7 0.62 0.04 9.72
N SER A 8 1.73 -0.61 10.05
CA SER A 8 2.87 0.02 10.73
C SER A 8 3.42 1.24 9.98
N CYS A 9 3.40 1.22 8.65
CA CYS A 9 3.82 2.35 7.83
C CYS A 9 2.65 3.23 7.38
N HIS A 10 1.57 2.61 6.93
CA HIS A 10 0.45 3.33 6.30
C HIS A 10 -0.49 4.01 7.30
N GLN A 11 -0.46 3.67 8.58
CA GLN A 11 -1.25 4.40 9.58
C GLN A 11 -0.64 5.78 9.89
N ALA A 12 0.67 5.80 10.16
CA ALA A 12 1.38 7.02 10.59
C ALA A 12 2.07 7.76 9.42
N GLY A 13 2.10 7.17 8.23
CA GLY A 13 2.82 7.73 7.07
C GLY A 13 4.34 7.64 7.20
N VAL A 14 4.84 6.55 7.79
CA VAL A 14 6.27 6.33 8.02
C VAL A 14 7.01 6.38 6.70
N ALA A 15 8.17 7.06 6.67
CA ALA A 15 9.01 7.22 5.48
C ALA A 15 8.26 7.77 4.24
N GLY A 16 7.18 8.56 4.43
CA GLY A 16 6.38 9.10 3.35
C GLY A 16 5.39 8.10 2.73
N ALA A 17 5.08 7.02 3.44
CA ALA A 17 3.99 6.12 3.06
C ALA A 17 2.66 6.90 2.98
N PRO A 18 1.83 6.64 1.96
CA PRO A 18 0.52 7.28 1.88
C PRO A 18 -0.36 6.82 3.06
N LYS A 19 -0.97 7.78 3.75
CA LYS A 19 -1.66 7.52 5.02
C LYS A 19 -3.05 6.94 4.78
N PHE A 20 -3.45 6.01 5.64
CA PHE A 20 -4.81 5.50 5.68
C PHE A 20 -5.78 6.67 5.96
N GLY A 21 -6.82 6.81 5.15
CA GLY A 21 -7.81 7.88 5.26
C GLY A 21 -7.33 9.28 4.84
N ASP A 22 -6.23 9.40 4.10
CA ASP A 22 -5.67 10.70 3.68
C ASP A 22 -5.70 10.86 2.14
N PRO A 23 -6.80 11.37 1.56
CA PRO A 23 -6.96 11.51 0.11
C PRO A 23 -5.83 12.27 -0.58
N GLU A 24 -5.27 13.31 0.04
CA GLU A 24 -4.19 14.13 -0.52
C GLU A 24 -2.93 13.28 -0.76
N SER A 25 -2.61 12.38 0.18
CA SER A 25 -1.47 11.47 0.03
C SER A 25 -1.65 10.43 -1.09
N TRP A 26 -2.89 10.14 -1.49
CA TRP A 26 -3.23 9.11 -2.49
C TRP A 26 -3.48 9.64 -3.89
N GLU A 27 -3.84 10.92 -4.06
CA GLU A 27 -4.25 11.50 -5.36
C GLU A 27 -3.27 11.19 -6.50
N GLY A 28 -2.00 11.56 -6.35
CA GLY A 28 -0.97 11.32 -7.37
C GLY A 28 -0.60 9.83 -7.56
N ARG A 29 -0.96 8.96 -6.61
CA ARG A 29 -0.74 7.50 -6.72
C ARG A 29 -1.88 6.84 -7.49
N LEU A 30 -3.11 7.24 -7.20
CA LEU A 30 -4.31 6.79 -7.91
C LEU A 30 -4.23 7.12 -9.40
N ALA A 31 -3.67 8.28 -9.76
CA ALA A 31 -3.45 8.68 -11.16
C ALA A 31 -2.54 7.71 -11.95
N LYS A 32 -1.70 6.91 -11.29
CA LYS A 32 -0.84 5.91 -11.94
C LYS A 32 -1.60 4.63 -12.32
N GLY A 33 -2.80 4.43 -11.79
CA GLY A 33 -3.64 3.27 -12.04
C GLY A 33 -3.35 2.06 -11.14
N ARG A 34 -4.39 1.24 -10.93
CA ARG A 34 -4.38 0.12 -9.98
C ARG A 34 -3.29 -0.92 -10.26
N LYS A 35 -3.07 -1.27 -11.53
CA LYS A 35 -2.05 -2.26 -11.90
C LYS A 35 -0.65 -1.82 -11.47
N THR A 36 -0.27 -0.59 -11.79
CA THR A 36 1.04 -0.05 -11.41
C THR A 36 1.22 0.02 -9.89
N MET A 37 0.14 0.33 -9.15
CA MET A 37 0.19 0.30 -7.69
C MET A 37 0.46 -1.10 -7.15
N LEU A 38 -0.24 -2.11 -7.67
CA LEU A 38 -0.03 -3.51 -7.29
C LEU A 38 1.38 -3.99 -7.65
N ASP A 39 1.86 -3.71 -8.85
CA ASP A 39 3.23 -4.06 -9.29
C ASP A 39 4.27 -3.47 -8.31
N ASN A 40 4.10 -2.20 -7.90
CA ASN A 40 4.96 -1.56 -6.90
C ASN A 40 4.86 -2.20 -5.51
N VAL A 41 3.68 -2.69 -5.10
CA VAL A 41 3.52 -3.43 -3.84
C VAL A 41 4.26 -4.76 -3.91
N VAL A 42 4.14 -5.50 -5.02
CA VAL A 42 4.78 -6.80 -5.21
C VAL A 42 6.30 -6.67 -5.22
N VAL A 43 6.84 -5.75 -6.03
CA VAL A 43 8.29 -5.56 -6.21
C VAL A 43 8.92 -4.76 -5.06
N GLY A 44 8.16 -3.85 -4.44
CA GLY A 44 8.65 -2.89 -3.46
C GLY A 44 9.15 -1.58 -4.10
N MET A 45 9.30 -0.55 -3.25
CA MET A 45 9.85 0.77 -3.59
C MET A 45 10.95 1.16 -2.58
N PRO A 46 12.16 0.57 -2.69
CA PRO A 46 13.24 0.89 -1.77
C PRO A 46 13.68 2.36 -1.89
N PRO A 47 14.09 3.01 -0.78
CA PRO A 47 14.20 2.45 0.57
C PRO A 47 12.89 2.49 1.39
N ALA A 48 11.81 3.06 0.84
CA ALA A 48 10.61 3.41 1.62
C ALA A 48 9.65 2.22 1.85
N MET A 49 9.44 1.37 0.85
CA MET A 49 8.50 0.25 0.91
C MET A 49 9.20 -1.05 0.53
N PRO A 50 9.35 -2.01 1.45
CA PRO A 50 9.89 -3.33 1.12
C PRO A 50 8.98 -4.10 0.16
N ALA A 51 9.55 -5.06 -0.58
CA ALA A 51 8.79 -5.97 -1.43
C ALA A 51 7.66 -6.66 -0.64
N LYS A 52 6.49 -6.76 -1.27
CA LYS A 52 5.24 -7.29 -0.68
C LYS A 52 4.82 -6.62 0.63
N GLY A 53 5.33 -5.43 0.95
CA GLY A 53 5.06 -4.75 2.22
C GLY A 53 5.40 -5.63 3.45
N LEU A 54 6.52 -6.37 3.39
CA LEU A 54 6.95 -7.35 4.40
C LEU A 54 6.09 -8.63 4.51
N CYS A 55 5.02 -8.78 3.72
CA CYS A 55 4.26 -10.01 3.65
C CYS A 55 4.86 -11.00 2.65
N ASN A 56 6.00 -11.62 2.99
CA ASN A 56 6.68 -12.57 2.10
C ASN A 56 5.80 -13.77 1.68
N ALA A 57 4.89 -14.18 2.57
CA ALA A 57 3.94 -15.27 2.35
C ALA A 57 2.61 -14.83 1.69
N CYS A 58 2.44 -13.55 1.35
CA CYS A 58 1.29 -13.11 0.58
C CYS A 58 1.46 -13.47 -0.90
N ASP A 59 0.41 -14.03 -1.47
CA ASP A 59 0.17 -14.05 -2.91
C ASP A 59 -0.36 -12.69 -3.37
N GLU A 60 -0.50 -12.54 -4.69
CA GLU A 60 -0.97 -11.29 -5.29
C GLU A 60 -2.37 -10.91 -4.82
N GLN A 61 -3.28 -11.88 -4.70
CA GLN A 61 -4.64 -11.64 -4.21
C GLN A 61 -4.65 -11.02 -2.81
N ARG A 62 -3.84 -11.54 -1.88
CA ARG A 62 -3.75 -10.96 -0.53
C ARG A 62 -3.19 -9.55 -0.50
N LEU A 63 -2.33 -9.20 -1.47
CA LEU A 63 -1.80 -7.85 -1.62
C LEU A 63 -2.84 -6.92 -2.25
N GLU A 64 -3.61 -7.41 -3.23
CA GLU A 64 -4.76 -6.71 -3.77
C GLU A 64 -5.80 -6.38 -2.69
N ASP A 65 -6.20 -7.36 -1.87
CA ASP A 65 -7.15 -7.14 -0.79
C ASP A 65 -6.65 -6.10 0.22
N ALA A 66 -5.34 -6.07 0.48
CA ALA A 66 -4.73 -5.06 1.36
C ALA A 66 -4.74 -3.67 0.74
N MET A 67 -4.47 -3.58 -0.57
CA MET A 67 -4.53 -2.34 -1.33
C MET A 67 -5.96 -1.82 -1.38
N ASP A 68 -6.95 -2.68 -1.64
CA ASP A 68 -8.36 -2.30 -1.67
C ASP A 68 -8.85 -1.84 -0.29
N TYR A 69 -8.37 -2.45 0.80
CA TYR A 69 -8.65 -1.98 2.15
C TYR A 69 -8.10 -0.56 2.40
N LEU A 70 -6.86 -0.29 1.97
CA LEU A 70 -6.26 1.05 2.04
C LEU A 70 -7.04 2.07 1.20
N LEU A 71 -7.39 1.73 -0.03
CA LEU A 71 -8.13 2.62 -0.92
C LEU A 71 -9.59 2.83 -0.49
N GLY A 72 -10.18 1.82 0.15
CA GLY A 72 -11.52 1.88 0.72
C GLY A 72 -11.65 2.90 1.84
N SER A 73 -10.54 3.24 2.52
CA SER A 73 -10.51 4.29 3.54
C SER A 73 -10.69 5.71 3.02
N LEU A 74 -10.64 5.90 1.70
CA LEU A 74 -10.77 7.21 1.05
C LEU A 74 -12.23 7.55 0.68
N ARG A 75 -13.17 6.69 1.06
CA ARG A 75 -14.60 6.80 0.75
C ARG A 75 -15.40 7.33 1.93
#